data_AF-A0A9J6FRT5-F1
#
_entry.id   AF-A0A9J6FRT5-F1
#
_cell.length_a   1.000
_cell.length_b   1.000
_cell.length_c   1.000
_cell.angle_alpha   90.00
_cell.angle_beta   90.00
_cell.angle_gamma   90.00
#
_symmetry.space_group_name_H-M   'P 1'
#
loop_
_entity.id
_entity.type
_entity.pdbx_description
1 polymer ?
#
loop_
_entity_poly.entity_id
_entity_poly.type
_entity_poly.pdbx_seq_one_letter_code
_entity_poly.pdbx_strand_id
1 'polypeptide(L)'
;MTDPRNLAPSGPLLPDASSRPPDVAVIHLRLPNFMRKHPHVWFAKVEAVSDLHRVSSETTRFRHLLCNLPPEVADEVAVVIGAPLNDAPYQRLKQSILGRSTMPESARLRHLLTHEELGDRRPSQLLNTMQQLVGASNVDSNGAVLKELFLQRLPQSTRIA
;
A
#
# COMPACT_ATOMS: atom_id res chain seq x y z
N MET A 1 70.31 -23.00 37.76
CA MET A 1 68.96 -22.66 38.26
C MET A 1 68.26 -21.85 37.19
N THR A 2 67.29 -22.45 36.53
CA THR A 2 66.41 -21.87 35.50
C THR A 2 65.40 -20.95 36.16
N ASP A 3 65.41 -19.66 35.81
CA ASP A 3 64.35 -18.72 36.17
C ASP A 3 63.58 -18.31 34.88
N PRO A 4 62.33 -18.77 34.70
CA PRO A 4 61.61 -18.66 33.44
C PRO A 4 60.51 -17.60 33.53
N ARG A 5 60.82 -16.31 33.36
CA ARG A 5 59.78 -15.28 33.10
C ARG A 5 60.27 -14.27 32.07
N ASN A 6 60.30 -14.77 30.84
CA ASN A 6 60.36 -13.98 29.63
C ASN A 6 59.13 -13.05 29.59
N LEU A 7 59.36 -11.76 29.82
CA LEU A 7 58.36 -10.69 29.77
C LEU A 7 58.10 -10.37 28.30
N ALA A 8 57.12 -11.05 27.68
CA ALA A 8 56.66 -10.70 26.34
C ALA A 8 55.94 -9.33 26.36
N PRO A 9 56.16 -8.46 25.37
CA PRO A 9 55.47 -7.18 25.29
C PRO A 9 54.00 -7.40 24.92
N SER A 10 53.09 -6.79 25.69
CA SER A 10 51.66 -6.73 25.41
C SER A 10 51.41 -6.14 24.02
N GLY A 11 51.19 -7.01 23.03
CA GLY A 11 50.64 -6.61 21.74
C GLY A 11 49.18 -6.16 21.90
N PRO A 12 48.67 -5.30 21.00
CA PRO A 12 47.29 -4.83 21.07
C PRO A 12 46.33 -6.03 20.95
N LEU A 13 45.45 -6.16 21.93
CA LEU A 13 44.33 -7.09 21.91
C LEU A 13 43.54 -6.84 20.63
N LEU A 14 43.50 -7.83 19.73
CA LEU A 14 42.62 -7.81 18.57
C LEU A 14 41.18 -7.59 19.06
N PRO A 15 40.38 -6.73 18.40
CA PRO A 15 38.97 -6.58 18.73
C PRO A 15 38.30 -7.95 18.58
N ASP A 16 37.58 -8.32 19.64
CA ASP A 16 36.80 -9.56 19.72
C ASP A 16 35.96 -9.73 18.44
N ALA A 17 36.28 -10.77 17.66
CA ALA A 17 35.57 -11.11 16.43
C ALA A 17 34.10 -11.52 16.70
N SER A 18 33.68 -11.59 17.96
CA SER A 18 32.33 -11.99 18.36
C SER A 18 31.28 -10.86 18.30
N SER A 19 31.60 -9.65 17.84
CA SER A 19 30.60 -8.59 17.62
C SER A 19 30.16 -8.41 16.17
N ARG A 20 30.26 -9.44 15.32
CA ARG A 20 29.60 -9.37 14.00
C ARG A 20 28.09 -9.23 14.27
N PRO A 21 27.45 -8.09 13.93
CA PRO A 21 26.00 -7.99 14.06
C PRO A 21 25.40 -9.16 13.26
N PRO A 22 24.29 -9.76 13.73
CA PRO A 22 23.67 -10.88 13.04
C PRO A 22 23.54 -10.51 11.56
N ASP A 23 23.99 -11.39 10.68
CA ASP A 23 23.89 -11.20 9.23
C ASP A 23 22.40 -11.01 8.91
N VAL A 24 21.98 -9.75 8.80
CA VAL A 24 20.58 -9.41 8.58
C VAL A 24 20.32 -9.81 7.14
N ALA A 25 19.79 -11.02 6.95
CA ALA A 25 19.35 -11.49 5.64
C ALA A 25 18.38 -10.45 5.08
N VAL A 26 18.85 -9.66 4.10
CA VAL A 26 18.03 -8.65 3.43
C VAL A 26 17.06 -9.40 2.53
N ILE A 27 15.83 -9.58 2.99
CA ILE A 27 14.77 -10.20 2.20
C ILE A 27 14.40 -9.22 1.09
N HIS A 28 14.91 -9.44 -0.13
CA HIS A 28 14.51 -8.64 -1.29
C HIS A 28 13.09 -9.03 -1.75
N LEU A 29 12.09 -8.30 -1.24
CA LEU A 29 10.71 -8.38 -1.71
C LEU A 29 10.62 -7.80 -3.14
N ARG A 30 10.32 -8.66 -4.13
CA ARG A 30 9.99 -8.21 -5.48
C ARG A 30 8.53 -7.76 -5.53
N LEU A 31 8.31 -6.47 -5.32
CA LEU A 31 6.96 -5.90 -5.37
C LEU A 31 6.51 -5.71 -6.82
N PRO A 32 5.20 -5.81 -7.11
CA PRO A 32 4.67 -5.50 -8.42
C PRO A 32 4.83 -4.01 -8.75
N ASN A 33 4.81 -3.66 -10.04
CA ASN A 33 4.80 -2.28 -10.48
C ASN A 33 3.60 -1.51 -9.90
N PHE A 34 3.83 -0.26 -9.48
CA PHE A 34 2.81 0.59 -8.89
C PHE A 34 1.63 0.82 -9.84
N MET A 35 0.41 0.52 -9.37
CA MET A 35 -0.81 0.67 -10.17
C MET A 35 -1.50 2.00 -9.85
N ARG A 36 -1.08 3.10 -10.50
CA ARG A 36 -1.60 4.45 -10.23
C ARG A 36 -3.12 4.60 -10.37
N LYS A 37 -3.75 3.83 -11.28
CA LYS A 37 -5.23 3.82 -11.45
C LYS A 37 -5.95 3.02 -10.35
N HIS A 38 -5.28 2.05 -9.74
CA HIS A 38 -5.86 1.13 -8.77
C HIS A 38 -4.87 0.89 -7.61
N PRO A 39 -4.51 1.94 -6.84
CA PRO A 39 -3.50 1.85 -5.78
C PRO A 39 -3.90 0.85 -4.70
N HIS A 40 -5.20 0.70 -4.43
CA HIS A 40 -5.75 -0.28 -3.47
C HIS A 40 -5.44 -1.74 -3.86
N VAL A 41 -5.57 -2.09 -5.14
CA VAL A 41 -5.22 -3.43 -5.66
C VAL A 41 -3.71 -3.67 -5.52
N TRP A 42 -2.91 -2.63 -5.79
CA TRP A 42 -1.47 -2.73 -5.64
C TRP A 42 -1.06 -2.98 -4.19
N PHE A 43 -1.62 -2.25 -3.22
CA PHE A 43 -1.35 -2.50 -1.81
C PHE A 43 -1.77 -3.91 -1.36
N ALA A 44 -2.92 -4.41 -1.82
CA ALA A 44 -3.34 -5.78 -1.50
C ALA A 44 -2.32 -6.83 -1.98
N LYS A 45 -1.72 -6.62 -3.16
CA LYS A 45 -0.64 -7.49 -3.67
C LYS A 45 0.64 -7.36 -2.83
N VAL A 46 1.03 -6.14 -2.45
CA VAL A 46 2.21 -5.89 -1.60
C VAL A 46 2.06 -6.58 -0.25
N GLU A 47 0.87 -6.54 0.34
CA GLU A 47 0.57 -7.17 1.63
C GLU A 47 0.63 -8.69 1.53
N ALA A 48 0.01 -9.28 0.52
CA ALA A 48 0.09 -10.72 0.27
C ALA A 48 1.54 -11.21 0.11
N VAL A 49 2.37 -10.45 -0.62
CA VAL A 49 3.79 -10.78 -0.79
C VAL A 49 4.56 -10.61 0.52
N SER A 50 4.29 -9.56 1.30
CA SER A 50 4.91 -9.36 2.61
C SER A 50 4.59 -10.50 3.58
N ASP A 51 3.34 -10.96 3.58
CA ASP A 51 2.88 -12.04 4.44
C ASP A 51 3.49 -13.39 4.03
N LEU A 52 3.61 -13.65 2.71
CA LEU A 52 4.28 -14.83 2.17
C LEU A 52 5.74 -14.92 2.64
N HIS A 53 6.44 -13.78 2.71
CA HIS A 53 7.82 -13.68 3.17
C HIS A 53 7.95 -13.47 4.68
N ARG A 54 6.86 -13.56 5.45
CA ARG A 54 6.82 -13.36 6.91
C ARG A 54 7.40 -12.02 7.37
N VAL A 55 7.28 -11.00 6.54
CA VAL A 55 7.73 -9.64 6.86
C VAL A 55 6.64 -8.96 7.66
N SER A 56 6.72 -9.05 8.99
CA SER A 56 5.72 -8.48 9.91
C SER A 56 6.07 -7.09 10.43
N SER A 57 7.33 -6.67 10.33
CA SER A 57 7.80 -5.37 10.84
C SER A 57 7.29 -4.22 9.96
N GLU A 58 6.59 -3.28 10.59
CA GLU A 58 6.15 -2.02 9.96
C GLU A 58 7.31 -1.28 9.29
N THR A 59 8.44 -1.18 9.97
CA THR A 59 9.63 -0.49 9.45
C THR A 59 10.21 -1.21 8.23
N THR A 60 10.24 -2.55 8.23
CA THR A 60 10.71 -3.33 7.09
C THR A 60 9.76 -3.18 5.90
N ARG A 61 8.44 -3.30 6.12
CA ARG A 61 7.43 -3.05 5.08
C ARG A 61 7.52 -1.64 4.51
N PHE A 62 7.68 -0.63 5.36
CA PHE A 62 7.86 0.76 4.96
C PHE A 62 9.09 0.94 4.05
N ARG A 63 10.25 0.39 4.43
CA ARG A 63 11.47 0.45 3.61
C ARG A 63 11.29 -0.23 2.25
N HIS A 64 10.68 -1.41 2.21
CA HIS A 64 10.39 -2.07 0.94
C HIS A 64 9.44 -1.26 0.07
N LEU A 65 8.46 -0.59 0.67
CA LEU A 65 7.53 0.25 -0.06
C LEU A 65 8.24 1.46 -0.68
N LEU A 66 9.12 2.13 0.09
CA LEU A 66 9.92 3.26 -0.40
C LEU A 66 10.78 2.88 -1.60
N CYS A 67 11.46 1.73 -1.55
CA CYS A 67 12.34 1.29 -2.64
C CYS A 67 11.60 0.94 -3.94
N ASN A 68 10.28 0.72 -3.89
CA ASN A 68 9.47 0.31 -5.03
C ASN A 68 8.48 1.40 -5.49
N LEU A 69 8.53 2.58 -4.85
CA LEU A 69 7.65 3.69 -5.18
C LEU A 69 8.22 4.47 -6.37
N PRO A 70 7.43 4.80 -7.40
CA PRO A 70 7.86 5.70 -8.47
C PRO A 70 8.23 7.08 -7.90
N PRO A 71 9.22 7.77 -8.47
CA PRO A 71 9.68 9.07 -7.96
C PRO A 71 8.55 10.10 -7.90
N GLU A 72 7.63 10.09 -8.86
CA GLU A 72 6.51 11.03 -8.90
C GLU A 72 5.56 10.83 -7.71
N VAL A 73 5.36 9.58 -7.28
CA VAL A 73 4.52 9.25 -6.13
C VAL A 73 5.27 9.51 -4.83
N ALA A 74 6.58 9.28 -4.79
CA ALA A 74 7.43 9.59 -3.64
C ALA A 74 7.46 11.09 -3.34
N ASP A 75 7.59 11.93 -4.37
CA ASP A 75 7.54 13.39 -4.24
C ASP A 75 6.20 13.86 -3.68
N GLU A 76 5.09 13.26 -4.13
CA GLU A 76 3.76 13.57 -3.59
C GLU A 76 3.68 13.30 -2.08
N VAL A 77 4.26 12.20 -1.60
CA VAL A 77 4.21 11.81 -0.18
C VAL A 77 5.49 12.15 0.60
N ALA A 78 6.35 13.02 0.07
CA ALA A 78 7.66 13.36 0.65
C ALA A 78 7.57 13.83 2.11
N VAL A 79 6.52 14.59 2.45
CA VAL A 79 6.26 15.04 3.83
C VAL A 79 6.06 13.86 4.79
N VAL A 80 5.41 12.79 4.34
CA VAL A 80 5.18 11.58 5.14
C VAL A 80 6.45 10.72 5.21
N ILE A 81 7.25 10.70 4.14
CA ILE A 81 8.54 9.99 4.09
C ILE A 81 9.56 10.64 5.04
N GLY A 82 9.62 11.97 5.08
CA GLY A 82 10.55 12.73 5.93
C GLY A 82 10.13 12.87 7.39
N ALA A 83 8.91 12.43 7.74
CA ALA A 83 8.45 12.45 9.13
C ALA A 83 9.18 11.40 9.98
N PRO A 84 9.31 11.62 11.31
CA PRO A 84 9.84 10.59 12.20
C PRO A 84 9.07 9.27 12.05
N LEU A 85 9.80 8.16 12.12
CA LEU A 85 9.21 6.83 12.19
C LEU A 85 8.53 6.69 13.56
N ASN A 86 7.20 6.59 13.56
CA ASN A 86 6.41 6.31 14.76
C ASN A 86 6.06 4.81 14.78
N ASP A 87 5.07 4.38 15.57
CA ASP A 87 4.73 2.95 15.68
C ASP A 87 4.16 2.32 14.39
N ALA A 88 3.63 3.11 13.45
CA ALA A 88 2.97 2.60 12.23
C ALA A 88 3.34 3.38 10.94
N PRO A 89 4.63 3.39 10.53
CA PRO A 89 5.11 4.14 9.36
C PRO A 89 4.56 3.60 8.04
N TYR A 90 4.41 2.29 7.88
CA TYR A 90 3.87 1.70 6.67
C TYR A 90 2.39 2.08 6.52
N GLN A 91 1.61 1.96 7.59
CA GLN A 91 0.19 2.30 7.55
C GLN A 91 -0.05 3.77 7.21
N ARG A 92 0.75 4.68 7.76
CA ARG A 92 0.67 6.12 7.44
C ARG A 92 0.99 6.40 5.98
N LEU A 93 2.04 5.78 5.45
CA LEU A 93 2.43 5.94 4.05
C LEU A 93 1.34 5.38 3.11
N LYS A 94 0.80 4.20 3.42
CA LYS A 94 -0.33 3.59 2.71
C LYS A 94 -1.55 4.52 2.68
N GLN A 95 -1.95 5.07 3.82
CA GLN A 95 -3.07 6.01 3.91
C GLN A 95 -2.82 7.29 3.10
N SER A 96 -1.61 7.83 3.11
CA SER A 96 -1.27 9.03 2.34
C SER A 96 -1.35 8.79 0.83
N ILE A 97 -0.77 7.68 0.35
CA ILE A 97 -0.80 7.30 -1.06
C ILE A 97 -2.24 7.00 -1.50
N LEU A 98 -3.00 6.25 -0.69
CA LEU A 98 -4.40 5.96 -1.00
C LEU A 98 -5.25 7.23 -0.99
N GLY A 99 -5.17 8.06 0.05
CA GLY A 99 -5.98 9.27 0.19
C GLY A 99 -5.76 10.30 -0.91
N ARG A 100 -4.54 10.38 -1.47
CA ARG A 100 -4.21 11.28 -2.59
C ARG A 100 -4.54 10.67 -3.96
N SER A 101 -4.38 9.36 -4.12
CA SER A 101 -4.63 8.67 -5.38
C SER A 101 -6.11 8.30 -5.57
N THR A 102 -6.90 8.24 -4.51
CA THR A 102 -8.36 8.18 -4.65
C THR A 102 -8.87 9.53 -5.09
N MET A 103 -9.56 9.58 -6.23
CA MET A 103 -10.52 10.66 -6.47
C MET A 103 -11.31 10.88 -5.18
N PRO A 104 -11.41 12.12 -4.67
CA PRO A 104 -12.19 12.38 -3.47
C PRO A 104 -13.58 11.80 -3.69
N GLU A 105 -14.15 11.19 -2.67
CA GLU A 105 -15.43 10.48 -2.74
C GLU A 105 -16.51 11.30 -3.46
N SER A 106 -16.53 12.61 -3.21
CA SER A 106 -17.40 13.57 -3.89
C SER A 106 -17.13 13.71 -5.40
N ALA A 107 -15.88 13.70 -5.85
CA ALA A 107 -15.54 13.71 -7.27
C ALA A 107 -15.84 12.36 -7.93
N ARG A 108 -15.72 11.24 -7.19
CA ARG A 108 -16.06 9.91 -7.69
C ARG A 108 -17.58 9.75 -7.85
N LEU A 109 -18.35 10.16 -6.84
CA LEU A 109 -19.80 10.23 -6.90
C LEU A 109 -20.26 11.17 -8.02
N ARG A 110 -19.64 12.35 -8.16
CA ARG A 110 -19.91 13.24 -9.30
C ARG A 110 -19.56 12.58 -10.64
N HIS A 111 -18.44 11.88 -10.75
CA HIS A 111 -18.10 11.17 -11.98
C HIS A 111 -19.16 10.10 -12.32
N LEU A 112 -19.60 9.35 -11.32
CA LEU A 112 -20.66 8.35 -11.41
C LEU A 112 -22.03 8.98 -11.77
N LEU A 113 -22.32 10.18 -11.24
CA LEU A 113 -23.53 10.95 -11.53
C LEU A 113 -23.50 11.64 -12.90
N THR A 114 -22.33 12.03 -13.40
CA THR A 114 -22.21 12.90 -14.58
C THR A 114 -21.76 12.14 -15.83
N HIS A 115 -21.03 11.04 -15.71
CA HIS A 115 -20.40 10.36 -16.85
C HIS A 115 -20.90 8.92 -17.09
N GLU A 116 -21.65 8.33 -16.16
CA GLU A 116 -22.25 7.00 -16.33
C GLU A 116 -23.74 7.12 -16.67
N GLU A 117 -24.01 7.34 -17.95
CA GLU A 117 -25.33 7.13 -18.53
C GLU A 117 -25.41 5.71 -19.10
N LEU A 118 -26.57 5.06 -18.92
CA LEU A 118 -26.76 3.68 -19.36
C LEU A 118 -26.62 3.54 -20.88
N GLY A 119 -26.93 4.59 -21.65
CA GLY A 119 -26.72 4.65 -23.10
C GLY A 119 -27.11 3.35 -23.80
N ASP A 120 -26.16 2.77 -24.56
CA ASP A 120 -26.23 1.44 -25.18
C ASP A 120 -25.57 0.32 -24.34
N ARG A 121 -25.15 0.59 -23.10
CA ARG A 121 -24.43 -0.37 -22.25
C ARG A 121 -25.39 -1.32 -21.54
N ARG A 122 -24.96 -2.57 -21.36
CA ARG A 122 -25.73 -3.58 -20.61
C ARG A 122 -25.78 -3.18 -19.12
N PRO A 123 -26.93 -3.31 -18.44
CA PRO A 123 -27.08 -2.98 -17.02
C PRO A 123 -26.04 -3.65 -16.11
N SER A 124 -25.61 -4.88 -16.43
CA SER A 124 -24.57 -5.60 -15.69
C SER A 124 -23.18 -4.96 -15.79
N GLN A 125 -22.84 -4.34 -16.92
CA GLN A 125 -21.57 -3.62 -17.09
C GLN A 125 -21.57 -2.32 -16.29
N LEU A 126 -22.70 -1.61 -16.27
CA LEU A 126 -22.87 -0.43 -15.44
C LEU A 126 -22.75 -0.80 -13.96
N LEU A 127 -23.44 -1.83 -13.50
CA LEU A 127 -23.38 -2.27 -12.10
C LEU A 127 -21.95 -2.64 -11.68
N ASN A 128 -21.23 -3.40 -12.51
CA ASN A 128 -19.84 -3.78 -12.23
C ASN A 128 -18.92 -2.54 -12.18
N THR A 129 -19.13 -1.57 -13.06
CA THR A 129 -18.33 -0.34 -13.08
C THR A 129 -18.64 0.55 -11.86
N MET A 130 -19.92 0.70 -11.50
CA MET A 130 -20.33 1.40 -10.27
C MET A 130 -19.77 0.72 -9.01
N GLN A 131 -19.78 -0.61 -8.95
CA GLN A 131 -19.18 -1.38 -7.84
C GLN A 131 -17.66 -1.20 -7.76
N GLN A 132 -16.96 -1.22 -8.90
CA GLN A 132 -15.51 -0.97 -8.96
C GLN A 132 -15.14 0.45 -8.54
N LEU A 133 -15.96 1.43 -8.93
CA LEU A 133 -15.78 2.82 -8.53
C LEU A 133 -16.03 3.00 -7.03
N VAL A 134 -17.08 2.40 -6.47
CA VAL A 134 -17.36 2.50 -5.03
C VAL A 134 -16.37 1.72 -4.16
N GLY A 135 -15.69 0.72 -4.73
CA GLY A 135 -14.65 -0.12 -4.11
C GLY A 135 -14.12 0.31 -2.74
N ALA A 136 -14.40 -0.50 -1.72
CA ALA A 136 -14.05 -0.36 -0.29
C ALA A 136 -14.48 0.94 0.42
N SER A 137 -14.95 1.96 -0.31
CA SER A 137 -15.59 3.12 0.29
C SER A 137 -17.00 2.73 0.69
N ASN A 138 -17.27 2.88 1.97
CA ASN A 138 -18.51 2.51 2.66
C ASN A 138 -19.65 3.49 2.28
N VAL A 139 -19.93 3.64 0.98
CA VAL A 139 -21.06 4.42 0.45
C VAL A 139 -22.32 3.60 0.75
N ASP A 140 -22.72 3.73 2.02
CA ASP A 140 -23.57 2.85 2.81
C ASP A 140 -23.05 1.42 2.96
N SER A 141 -22.97 0.95 4.20
CA SER A 141 -22.68 -0.44 4.55
C SER A 141 -23.66 -1.46 3.93
N ASN A 142 -24.73 -0.96 3.29
CA ASN A 142 -25.75 -1.73 2.59
C ASN A 142 -25.81 -1.47 1.07
N GLY A 143 -24.95 -0.60 0.51
CA GLY A 143 -24.97 -0.22 -0.91
C GLY A 143 -26.30 0.41 -1.37
N ALA A 144 -27.08 0.98 -0.44
CA ALA A 144 -28.42 1.50 -0.70
C ALA A 144 -28.40 2.66 -1.69
N VAL A 145 -27.46 3.61 -1.49
CA VAL A 145 -27.22 4.73 -2.41
C VAL A 145 -26.83 4.25 -3.81
N LEU A 146 -25.99 3.21 -3.92
CA LEU A 146 -25.58 2.64 -5.21
C LEU A 146 -26.77 1.96 -5.92
N LYS A 147 -27.61 1.25 -5.17
CA LYS A 147 -28.83 0.61 -5.68
C LYS A 147 -29.83 1.65 -6.18
N GLU A 148 -30.05 2.72 -5.43
CA GLU A 148 -30.95 3.80 -5.83
C GLU A 148 -30.44 4.54 -7.09
N LEU A 149 -29.14 4.84 -7.14
CA LEU A 149 -28.49 5.40 -8.33
C LEU A 149 -28.63 4.50 -9.56
N PHE A 150 -28.43 3.19 -9.39
CA PHE A 150 -28.58 2.21 -10.46
C PHE A 150 -30.03 2.18 -10.97
N LEU A 151 -31.01 2.14 -10.06
CA LEU A 151 -32.43 2.15 -10.41
C LEU A 151 -32.81 3.44 -11.14
N GLN A 152 -32.31 4.60 -10.71
CA GLN A 152 -32.54 5.90 -11.36
C GLN A 152 -32.00 5.96 -12.80
N ARG A 153 -31.00 5.15 -13.15
CA ARG A 153 -30.34 5.11 -14.47
C ARG A 153 -30.86 4.02 -15.41
N LEU A 154 -31.68 3.10 -14.93
CA LEU A 154 -32.35 2.10 -15.77
C LEU A 154 -33.40 2.74 -16.71
N PRO A 155 -33.47 2.33 -17.99
CA PRO A 155 -34.54 2.74 -18.89
C PRO A 155 -35.90 2.34 -18.33
N GLN A 156 -36.91 3.19 -18.52
CA GLN A 156 -38.28 2.94 -18.05
C GLN A 156 -38.84 1.58 -18.52
N SER A 157 -38.37 1.07 -19.66
CA SER A 157 -38.71 -0.24 -20.22
C SER A 157 -38.33 -1.44 -19.34
N THR A 158 -37.48 -1.24 -18.33
CA THR A 158 -37.07 -2.29 -17.36
C THR A 158 -37.63 -2.07 -15.96
N ARG A 159 -38.38 -0.97 -15.72
CA ARG A 159 -39.01 -0.64 -14.42
C ARG A 159 -40.43 -1.17 -14.27
N ILE A 160 -40.96 -1.87 -15.28
CA ILE A 160 -42.31 -2.45 -15.28
C ILE A 160 -42.18 -3.95 -15.49
N ALA A 161 -42.19 -4.71 -14.40
CA ALA A 161 -42.54 -6.11 -14.35
C ALA A 161 -43.33 -6.34 -13.05
#